data_AF-A0A2S6HSI5-F1
#
_entry.id   AF-A0A2S6HSI5-F1
#
_cell.length_a   1.000
_cell.length_b   1.000
_cell.length_c   1.000
_cell.angle_alpha   90.00
_cell.angle_beta   90.00
_cell.angle_gamma   90.00
#
_symmetry.space_group_name_H-M   'P 1'
#
loop_
_entity.id
_entity.type
_entity.pdbx_description
1 polymer ?
#
loop_
_entity_poly.entity_id
_entity_poly.type
_entity_poly.pdbx_seq_one_letter_code
_entity_poly.pdbx_strand_id
1 'polypeptide(L)' 'MKEDKSIDQQDVAKIPFIRFLYADEEGVRKIYDADWPDQFIAYFADKEVTEIGGFFMMGVLLSVKTLEDAIKICKG' A
#
# COMPACT_ATOMS: atom_id res chain seq x y z
N MET A 1 17.99 -35.00 -24.40
CA MET A 1 18.40 -33.65 -24.85
C MET A 1 17.20 -33.03 -25.55
N LYS A 2 16.61 -31.93 -25.15
CA LYS A 2 16.82 -31.01 -24.02
C LYS A 2 15.44 -30.51 -23.62
N GLU A 3 15.25 -30.36 -22.32
CA GLU A 3 14.19 -29.52 -21.76
C GLU A 3 14.34 -28.10 -22.31
N ASP A 4 13.22 -27.44 -22.58
CA ASP A 4 13.04 -26.06 -22.13
C ASP A 4 11.53 -25.82 -21.98
N LYS A 5 11.03 -26.11 -20.78
CA LYS A 5 9.80 -25.49 -20.30
C LYS A 5 10.19 -24.07 -19.93
N SER A 6 10.10 -23.16 -20.89
CA SER A 6 10.11 -21.73 -20.63
C SER A 6 8.87 -21.43 -19.79
N ILE A 7 9.02 -21.55 -18.47
CA ILE A 7 8.09 -20.95 -17.52
C ILE A 7 8.19 -19.46 -17.81
N ASP A 8 7.16 -18.93 -18.48
CA ASP A 8 7.00 -17.52 -18.69
C ASP A 8 6.94 -16.86 -17.30
N GLN A 9 8.05 -16.25 -16.88
CA GLN A 9 8.15 -15.50 -15.62
C GLN A 9 7.42 -14.14 -15.71
N GLN A 10 6.44 -14.01 -16.61
CA GLN A 10 5.75 -12.75 -16.90
C GLN A 10 4.34 -12.62 -16.31
N ASP A 11 3.98 -13.47 -15.34
CA ASP A 11 2.81 -13.25 -14.49
C ASP A 11 3.17 -13.40 -13.00
N VAL A 12 4.27 -12.75 -12.58
CA VAL A 12 4.29 -12.27 -11.19
C VAL A 12 3.24 -11.18 -11.15
N ALA A 13 1.99 -11.57 -10.82
CA ALA A 13 0.92 -10.66 -10.45
C ALA A 13 1.55 -9.57 -9.59
N LYS A 14 1.68 -8.35 -10.14
CA LYS A 14 2.46 -7.28 -9.52
C LYS A 14 1.88 -7.05 -8.13
N ILE A 15 2.54 -7.59 -7.10
CA ILE A 15 2.11 -7.48 -5.72
C ILE A 15 2.13 -5.97 -5.41
N PRO A 16 0.98 -5.32 -5.20
CA PRO A 16 0.89 -3.90 -4.91
C PRO A 16 1.47 -3.61 -3.53
N PHE A 17 2.79 -3.40 -3.47
CA PHE A 17 3.43 -2.93 -2.25
C PHE A 17 2.98 -1.50 -1.94
N ILE A 18 2.31 -1.33 -0.80
CA ILE A 18 1.89 -0.07 -0.22
C ILE A 18 2.83 0.29 0.92
N ARG A 19 3.28 1.54 0.95
CA ARG A 19 3.91 2.16 2.11
C ARG A 19 3.17 3.42 2.50
N PHE A 20 2.76 3.52 3.76
CA PHE A 20 2.09 4.69 4.29
C PHE A 20 2.85 5.25 5.49
N LEU A 21 3.30 6.50 5.35
CA LEU A 21 3.93 7.28 6.40
C LEU A 21 2.85 8.16 7.02
N TYR A 22 2.60 7.99 8.31
CA TYR A 22 1.50 8.67 9.00
C TYR A 22 1.82 8.96 10.46
N ALA A 23 1.08 9.85 11.10
CA ALA A 23 1.03 9.94 12.57
C ALA A 23 -0.31 9.40 13.08
N ASP A 24 -0.27 8.59 14.14
CA ASP A 24 -1.48 8.04 14.76
C ASP A 24 -2.24 9.09 15.59
N GLU A 25 -3.29 8.66 16.31
CA GLU A 25 -4.14 9.52 17.15
C GLU A 25 -3.37 10.25 18.26
N GLU A 26 -2.25 9.70 18.72
CA GLU A 26 -1.36 10.32 19.71
C GLU A 26 -0.31 11.24 19.06
N GLY A 27 -0.32 11.37 17.73
CA GLY A 27 0.66 12.13 16.97
C GLY A 27 2.01 11.42 16.81
N VAL A 28 2.09 10.13 17.11
CA VAL A 28 3.34 9.36 16.97
C VAL A 28 3.50 8.94 15.52
N ARG A 29 4.64 9.30 14.93
CA ARG A 29 4.96 8.95 13.53
C ARG A 29 5.22 7.45 13.38
N LYS A 30 4.59 6.84 12.37
CA LYS A 30 4.63 5.43 12.04
C LYS A 30 4.90 5.22 10.55
N ILE A 31 5.34 4.01 10.24
CA ILE A 31 5.43 3.47 8.88
C ILE A 31 4.59 2.20 8.87
N TYR A 32 3.67 2.11 7.92
CA TYR A 32 2.91 0.90 7.65
C TYR A 32 3.22 0.42 6.24
N ASP A 33 3.55 -0.86 6.13
CA ASP A 33 3.82 -1.53 4.87
C ASP A 33 2.78 -2.66 4.68
N ALA A 34 2.25 -2.81 3.48
CA ALA A 34 1.32 -3.88 3.12
C ALA A 34 1.54 -4.37 1.69
N ASP A 35 1.26 -5.65 1.46
CA ASP A 35 1.41 -6.29 0.15
C ASP A 35 0.16 -6.12 -0.74
N TRP A 36 -0.98 -5.75 -0.14
CA TRP A 36 -2.28 -5.66 -0.82
C TRP A 36 -3.16 -4.51 -0.32
N PRO A 37 -3.93 -3.83 -1.19
CA PRO A 37 -4.90 -2.79 -0.81
C PRO A 37 -5.88 -3.22 0.27
N ASP A 38 -6.41 -4.44 0.22
CA ASP A 38 -7.38 -4.93 1.21
C ASP A 38 -6.78 -4.99 2.63
N GLN A 39 -5.48 -5.29 2.77
CA GLN A 39 -4.80 -5.28 4.07
C GLN A 39 -4.69 -3.85 4.60
N PHE A 40 -4.37 -2.88 3.73
CA PHE A 40 -4.35 -1.47 4.11
C PHE A 40 -5.73 -1.01 4.58
N ILE A 41 -6.78 -1.32 3.82
CA ILE A 41 -8.17 -0.95 4.16
C ILE A 41 -8.58 -1.58 5.50
N ALA A 42 -8.33 -2.88 5.69
CA ALA A 42 -8.68 -3.58 6.92
C ALA A 42 -7.93 -3.02 8.14
N TYR A 43 -6.64 -2.72 8.02
CA TYR A 43 -5.87 -2.17 9.13
C TYR A 43 -6.34 -0.78 9.55
N PHE A 44 -6.73 0.06 8.57
CA PHE A 44 -7.12 1.45 8.81
C PHE A 44 -8.63 1.70 8.96
N ALA A 45 -9.47 0.66 8.90
CA ALA A 45 -10.92 0.78 8.95
C ALA A 45 -11.44 1.57 10.17
N ASP A 46 -10.80 1.35 11.33
CA ASP A 46 -11.19 1.95 12.62
C ASP A 46 -10.03 2.74 13.25
N LYS A 47 -9.14 3.32 12.44
CA LYS A 47 -7.98 4.08 12.93
C LYS A 47 -8.08 5.55 12.56
N GLU A 48 -7.67 6.41 13.49
CA GLU A 48 -7.45 7.82 13.23
C GLU A 48 -5.99 8.08 12.82
N VAL A 49 -5.84 9.03 11.89
CA VAL A 49 -4.55 9.50 11.37
C VAL A 49 -4.55 11.02 11.44
N THR A 50 -3.59 11.58 12.17
CA THR A 50 -3.51 13.01 12.44
C THR A 50 -2.63 13.75 11.43
N GLU A 51 -1.66 13.05 10.84
CA GLU A 51 -0.74 13.59 9.84
C GLU A 51 -0.45 12.52 8.77
N ILE A 52 -0.30 12.95 7.52
CA ILE A 52 0.18 12.10 6.43
C ILE A 52 1.52 12.61 5.94
N GLY A 53 2.55 11.77 6.06
CA GLY A 53 3.89 12.01 5.54
C GLY A 53 4.10 11.52 4.11
N GLY A 54 3.28 10.58 3.64
CA GLY A 54 3.32 10.09 2.26
C GLY A 54 2.63 8.74 2.08
N PHE A 55 2.05 8.53 0.91
CA PHE A 55 1.42 7.28 0.52
C PHE A 55 2.02 6.81 -0.79
N PHE A 56 2.61 5.62 -0.78
CA PHE A 56 3.31 5.05 -1.91
C PHE A 56 2.62 3.75 -2.31
N MET A 57 2.41 3.57 -3.61
CA MET A 57 1.93 2.31 -4.16
C MET A 57 2.84 1.92 -5.32
N MET A 58 3.37 0.71 -5.29
CA MET A 58 4.35 0.25 -6.28
C MET A 58 5.58 1.17 -6.41
N GLY A 59 5.99 1.78 -5.29
CA GLY A 59 7.12 2.73 -5.24
C GLY A 59 6.82 4.13 -5.78
N VAL A 60 5.59 4.39 -6.26
CA VAL A 60 5.16 5.70 -6.75
C VAL A 60 4.50 6.48 -5.61
N LEU A 61 4.97 7.71 -5.35
CA LEU A 61 4.30 8.63 -4.42
C LEU A 61 2.97 9.10 -5.02
N LEU A 62 1.88 8.86 -4.29
CA LEU A 62 0.54 9.28 -4.66
C LEU A 62 0.10 10.45 -3.77
N SER A 63 -0.63 11.39 -4.38
CA SER A 63 -1.14 12.56 -3.69
C SER A 63 -2.38 12.19 -2.87
N VAL A 64 -2.24 12.22 -1.54
CA VAL A 64 -3.34 12.01 -0.59
C VAL A 64 -3.28 13.10 0.47
N LYS A 65 -4.45 13.58 0.92
CA LYS A 65 -4.54 14.58 2.00
C LYS A 65 -5.19 14.01 3.26
N THR A 66 -5.97 12.95 3.09
CA THR A 66 -6.70 12.27 4.16
C THR A 66 -6.51 10.76 4.07
N LEU A 67 -6.79 10.06 5.17
CA LEU A 67 -6.83 8.61 5.17
C LEU A 67 -7.89 8.07 4.19
N GLU A 68 -9.01 8.79 4.04
CA GLU A 68 -10.07 8.44 3.10
C GLU A 68 -9.59 8.49 1.63
N ASP A 69 -8.73 9.44 1.26
CA ASP A 69 -8.14 9.50 -0.08
C ASP A 69 -7.29 8.24 -0.36
N ALA A 70 -6.46 7.84 0.60
CA ALA A 70 -5.66 6.62 0.48
C ALA A 70 -6.53 5.36 0.37
N ILE A 71 -7.60 5.27 1.17
CA ILE A 71 -8.58 4.17 1.09
C ILE A 71 -9.31 4.16 -0.26
N LYS A 72 -9.67 5.32 -0.82
CA LYS A 72 -10.31 5.41 -2.15
C LYS A 72 -9.38 4.87 -3.25
N ILE A 73 -8.11 5.27 -3.24
CA ILE A 73 -7.11 4.74 -4.18
C ILE A 73 -6.99 3.23 -4.06
N CYS A 74 -6.98 2.69 -2.83
CA CYS A 74 -6.91 1.25 -2.59
C CYS A 74 -8.14 0.47 -3.12
N LYS A 75 -9.30 1.11 -3.23
CA LYS A 75 -10.53 0.47 -3.74
C LYS A 75 -10.63 0.44 -5.27
N GLY A 76 -9.83 1.25 -5.97
CA GLY A 76 -9.91 1.43 -7.43
C GLY A 76 -10.86 2.55 -7.83
#